data_AF-A0A6P1J042-F1
#
_entry.id   AF-A0A6P1J042-F1
#
_cell.length_a   1.000
_cell.length_b   1.000
_cell.length_c   1.000
_cell.angle_alpha   90.00
_cell.angle_beta   90.00
_cell.angle_gamma   90.00
#
_symmetry.space_group_name_H-M   'P 1'
#
loop_
_entity.id
_entity.type
_entity.pdbx_description
1 polymer ?
#
loop_
_entity_poly.entity_id
_entity_poly.type
_entity_poly.pdbx_seq_one_letter_code
_entity_poly.pdbx_strand_id
1 'polypeptide(L)'
;MSAADTHHTITDLASLQSLFGAVVEASVRKEVDHLHPVYQRWIEASPFAVLATVGPEGLDASPRGDPPGLVTIQDERTLLLPERAGNNRIDSLKNILGDPRVALLFLVPGVGETLRVNGRARISVEPALLQRLAMDGKPPRCVLVIHVETVFFQCARAMKRSKLWEAQAQAQAQAQARVPTAGEMLATLTNDGIDGKAYDLALPERQRNTLY
;
A
#
# COMPACT_ATOMS: atom_id res chain seq x y z
N MET A 1 10.16 -19.85 28.23
CA MET A 1 8.95 -19.10 27.83
C MET A 1 7.76 -19.82 28.44
N SER A 2 7.04 -19.18 29.37
CA SER A 2 5.86 -19.76 30.01
C SER A 2 4.82 -20.13 28.95
N ALA A 3 4.17 -21.29 29.09
CA ALA A 3 2.98 -21.63 28.31
C ALA A 3 1.93 -20.56 28.60
N ALA A 4 1.76 -19.61 27.69
CA ALA A 4 0.77 -18.56 27.84
C ALA A 4 -0.61 -19.19 27.92
N ASP A 5 -1.44 -18.70 28.84
CA ASP A 5 -2.83 -19.11 29.01
C ASP A 5 -3.59 -18.90 27.69
N THR A 6 -3.88 -20.00 27.00
CA THR A 6 -4.56 -20.01 25.69
C THR A 6 -6.08 -20.00 25.84
N HIS A 7 -6.62 -19.93 27.06
CA HIS A 7 -8.07 -20.02 27.30
C HIS A 7 -8.87 -18.90 26.61
N HIS A 8 -8.23 -17.77 26.31
CA HIS A 8 -8.81 -16.66 25.56
C HIS A 8 -8.23 -16.50 24.14
N THR A 9 -7.58 -17.54 23.60
CA THR A 9 -6.95 -17.53 22.28
C THR A 9 -7.59 -18.57 21.37
N ILE A 10 -8.11 -18.13 20.23
CA ILE A 10 -8.61 -19.03 19.17
C ILE A 10 -7.42 -19.55 18.37
N THR A 11 -7.25 -20.86 18.33
CA THR A 11 -6.15 -21.55 17.64
C THR A 11 -6.60 -22.47 16.53
N ASP A 12 -7.92 -22.58 16.29
CA ASP A 12 -8.52 -23.43 15.27
C ASP A 12 -9.65 -22.75 14.51
N LEU A 13 -9.92 -23.26 13.30
CA LEU A 13 -10.88 -22.68 12.37
C LEU A 13 -12.34 -22.83 12.85
N ALA A 14 -12.70 -23.93 13.51
CA ALA A 14 -14.08 -24.19 13.91
C ALA A 14 -14.50 -23.22 15.02
N SER A 15 -13.63 -23.02 16.02
CA SER A 15 -13.80 -22.00 17.06
C SER A 15 -13.96 -20.60 16.45
N LEU A 16 -13.13 -20.25 15.46
CA LEU A 16 -13.25 -18.96 14.77
C LEU A 16 -14.59 -18.82 14.05
N GLN A 17 -15.00 -19.82 13.27
CA GLN A 17 -16.24 -19.81 12.50
C GLN A 17 -17.47 -19.71 13.40
N SER A 18 -17.44 -20.30 14.60
CA SER A 18 -18.54 -20.21 15.56
C SER A 18 -18.89 -18.78 16.00
N LEU A 19 -17.95 -17.83 15.86
CA LEU A 19 -18.16 -16.42 16.20
C LEU A 19 -18.92 -15.63 15.12
N PHE A 20 -18.99 -16.12 13.90
CA PHE A 20 -19.46 -15.34 12.75
C PHE A 20 -20.63 -16.01 12.04
N GLY A 21 -21.56 -15.19 11.54
CA GLY A 21 -22.64 -15.66 10.67
C GLY A 21 -22.18 -15.91 9.23
N ALA A 22 -23.08 -16.45 8.40
CA ALA A 22 -22.82 -16.66 6.98
C ALA A 22 -22.47 -15.35 6.26
N VAL A 23 -21.59 -15.44 5.27
CA VAL A 23 -21.23 -14.30 4.41
C VAL A 23 -22.42 -13.94 3.54
N VAL A 24 -22.83 -12.67 3.57
CA VAL A 24 -23.94 -12.17 2.76
C VAL A 24 -23.61 -12.19 1.26
N GLU A 25 -24.61 -12.43 0.40
CA GLU A 25 -24.44 -12.60 -1.05
C GLU A 25 -23.63 -11.47 -1.70
N ALA A 26 -23.93 -10.21 -1.36
CA ALA A 26 -23.24 -9.04 -1.91
C ALA A 26 -21.73 -9.04 -1.58
N SER A 27 -21.31 -9.65 -0.46
CA SER A 27 -19.90 -9.76 -0.10
C SER A 27 -19.15 -10.80 -0.92
N VAL A 28 -19.85 -11.82 -1.43
CA VAL A 28 -19.28 -12.84 -2.32
C VAL A 28 -19.26 -12.33 -3.76
N ARG A 29 -20.37 -11.78 -4.25
CA ARG A 29 -20.52 -11.41 -5.67
C ARG A 29 -19.72 -10.20 -6.12
N LYS A 30 -19.23 -9.39 -5.17
CA LYS A 30 -18.35 -8.24 -5.45
C LYS A 30 -16.90 -8.65 -5.75
N GLU A 31 -16.57 -9.92 -5.59
CA GLU A 31 -15.23 -10.44 -5.88
C GLU A 31 -15.23 -11.12 -7.23
N VAL A 32 -14.35 -10.65 -8.10
CA VAL A 32 -14.17 -11.16 -9.46
C VAL A 32 -12.69 -11.35 -9.72
N ASP A 33 -12.36 -12.14 -10.73
CA ASP A 33 -10.99 -12.54 -11.05
C ASP A 33 -10.29 -11.64 -12.09
N HIS A 34 -10.96 -10.57 -12.53
CA HIS A 34 -10.50 -9.68 -13.59
C HIS A 34 -10.86 -8.22 -13.29
N LEU A 35 -10.14 -7.29 -13.90
CA LEU A 35 -10.39 -5.86 -13.80
C LEU A 35 -11.63 -5.47 -14.60
N HIS A 36 -12.82 -5.74 -14.06
CA HIS A 36 -14.07 -5.27 -14.65
C HIS A 36 -14.04 -3.73 -14.80
N PRO A 37 -14.63 -3.14 -15.86
CA PRO A 37 -14.58 -1.68 -16.11
C PRO A 37 -14.99 -0.80 -14.92
N VAL A 38 -15.87 -1.28 -14.04
CA VAL A 38 -16.24 -0.55 -12.80
C VAL A 38 -15.09 -0.45 -11.79
N TYR A 39 -14.21 -1.45 -11.72
CA TYR A 39 -13.02 -1.43 -10.88
C TYR A 39 -11.85 -0.71 -11.54
N GLN A 40 -11.76 -0.75 -12.88
CA GLN A 40 -10.76 0.03 -13.62
C GLN A 40 -10.86 1.52 -13.29
N ARG A 41 -12.08 2.09 -13.34
CA ARG A 41 -12.34 3.50 -12.97
C ARG A 41 -11.84 3.86 -11.58
N TRP A 42 -11.88 2.92 -10.64
CA TRP A 42 -11.38 3.16 -9.28
C TRP A 42 -9.86 3.22 -9.25
N ILE A 43 -9.18 2.26 -9.91
CA ILE A 43 -7.72 2.22 -10.01
C ILE A 43 -7.20 3.51 -10.67
N GLU A 44 -7.82 3.93 -11.76
CA GLU A 44 -7.49 5.17 -12.47
C GLU A 44 -7.70 6.42 -11.60
N ALA A 45 -8.72 6.43 -10.74
CA ALA A 45 -8.98 7.55 -9.83
C ALA A 45 -8.09 7.54 -8.57
N SER A 46 -7.32 6.46 -8.32
CA SER A 46 -6.55 6.30 -7.10
C SER A 46 -5.17 6.97 -7.22
N PRO A 47 -4.85 7.96 -6.37
CA PRO A 47 -3.49 8.52 -6.26
C PRO A 47 -2.62 7.79 -5.23
N PHE A 48 -3.20 6.85 -4.47
CA PHE A 48 -2.49 6.12 -3.42
C PHE A 48 -2.87 4.64 -3.38
N ALA A 49 -1.88 3.78 -3.16
CA ALA A 49 -2.06 2.36 -2.88
C ALA A 49 -1.07 1.87 -1.82
N VAL A 50 -1.44 0.82 -1.09
CA VAL A 50 -0.49 0.06 -0.25
C VAL A 50 -0.15 -1.24 -0.96
N LEU A 51 1.13 -1.49 -1.22
CA LEU A 51 1.63 -2.77 -1.74
C LEU A 51 2.04 -3.67 -0.58
N ALA A 52 1.31 -4.75 -0.38
CA ALA A 52 1.67 -5.82 0.55
C ALA A 52 2.42 -6.93 -0.19
N THR A 53 3.53 -7.37 0.37
CA THR A 53 4.35 -8.49 -0.13
C THR A 53 4.74 -9.41 1.01
N VAL A 54 5.14 -10.64 0.67
CA VAL A 54 5.65 -11.63 1.63
C VAL A 54 7.00 -12.13 1.13
N GLY A 55 7.95 -12.33 2.04
CA GLY A 55 9.24 -12.91 1.73
C GLY A 55 9.83 -13.66 2.93
N PRO A 56 11.06 -14.17 2.78
CA PRO A 56 11.72 -14.97 3.83
C PRO A 56 11.87 -14.25 5.17
N GLU A 57 12.00 -12.92 5.14
CA GLU A 57 12.12 -12.07 6.33
C GLU A 57 10.77 -11.63 6.92
N GLY A 58 9.65 -12.08 6.33
CA GLY A 58 8.29 -11.78 6.78
C GLY A 58 7.46 -10.94 5.81
N LEU A 59 6.55 -10.15 6.37
CA LEU A 59 5.60 -9.33 5.62
C LEU A 59 6.12 -7.90 5.45
N ASP A 60 5.83 -7.31 4.30
CA ASP A 60 6.06 -5.88 4.03
C ASP A 60 4.78 -5.22 3.52
N ALA A 61 4.58 -3.96 3.88
CA ALA A 61 3.44 -3.14 3.46
C ALA A 61 3.94 -1.72 3.17
N SER A 62 4.20 -1.45 1.89
CA SER A 62 4.81 -0.21 1.43
C SER A 62 3.77 0.74 0.81
N PRO A 63 3.73 2.02 1.22
CA PRO A 63 2.88 3.01 0.58
C PRO A 63 3.42 3.38 -0.80
N ARG A 64 2.52 3.54 -1.77
CA ARG A 64 2.79 3.91 -3.16
C ARG A 64 1.89 5.10 -3.50
N GLY A 65 2.46 6.14 -4.08
CA GLY A 65 1.71 7.35 -4.45
C GLY A 65 2.29 8.00 -5.68
N ASP A 66 1.39 8.51 -6.52
CA ASP A 66 1.59 9.33 -7.72
C ASP A 66 0.27 10.12 -7.93
N PRO A 67 0.15 11.02 -8.93
CA PRO A 67 -1.16 11.48 -9.39
C PRO A 67 -2.13 10.31 -9.68
N PRO A 68 -3.46 10.56 -9.71
CA PRO A 68 -4.43 9.54 -10.10
C PRO A 68 -3.99 8.80 -11.38
N GLY A 69 -4.01 7.47 -11.34
CA GLY A 69 -3.39 6.62 -12.36
C GLY A 69 -1.99 6.10 -11.96
N LEU A 70 -1.67 6.10 -10.66
CA LEU A 70 -0.39 5.59 -10.11
C LEU A 70 -0.05 4.18 -10.60
N VAL A 71 -1.08 3.36 -10.84
CA VAL A 71 -0.98 2.04 -11.45
C VAL A 71 -1.65 2.11 -12.81
N THR A 72 -0.91 1.74 -13.85
CA THR A 72 -1.46 1.65 -15.21
C THR A 72 -2.12 0.30 -15.42
N ILE A 73 -3.32 0.31 -15.98
CA ILE A 73 -4.02 -0.91 -16.41
C ILE A 73 -3.49 -1.27 -17.80
N GLN A 74 -2.87 -2.43 -17.92
CA GLN A 74 -2.35 -2.91 -19.20
C GLN A 74 -3.43 -3.65 -19.99
N ASP A 75 -4.22 -4.46 -19.30
CA ASP A 75 -5.36 -5.22 -19.82
C ASP A 75 -6.25 -5.69 -18.65
N GLU A 76 -7.29 -6.48 -18.93
CA GLU A 76 -8.25 -6.95 -17.92
C GLU A 76 -7.63 -7.83 -16.81
N ARG A 77 -6.38 -8.28 -16.96
CA ARG A 77 -5.70 -9.17 -16.01
C ARG A 77 -4.33 -8.64 -15.58
N THR A 78 -3.93 -7.46 -16.02
CA THR A 78 -2.55 -6.98 -15.85
C THR A 78 -2.52 -5.54 -15.39
N LEU A 79 -1.85 -5.32 -14.26
CA LEU A 79 -1.51 -4.01 -13.72
C LEU A 79 -0.01 -3.75 -13.85
N LEU A 80 0.35 -2.48 -14.01
CA LEU A 80 1.73 -2.01 -14.08
C LEU A 80 1.94 -0.96 -13.00
N LEU A 81 2.76 -1.31 -12.02
CA LEU A 81 3.16 -0.41 -10.93
C LEU A 81 4.62 0.01 -11.12
N PRO A 82 4.89 1.27 -11.48
CA PRO A 82 6.25 1.77 -11.66
C PRO A 82 6.97 1.95 -10.31
N GLU A 83 8.21 1.47 -10.21
CA GLU A 83 9.06 1.70 -9.04
C GLU A 83 9.79 3.05 -9.20
N ARG A 84 9.26 4.08 -8.55
CA ARG A 84 9.80 5.44 -8.54
C ARG A 84 11.10 5.54 -7.74
N ALA A 85 11.84 6.63 -7.95
CA ALA A 85 12.98 6.95 -7.11
C ALA A 85 12.54 7.11 -5.65
N GLY A 86 13.34 6.61 -4.72
CA GLY A 86 13.02 6.63 -3.29
C GLY A 86 14.27 6.49 -2.44
N ASN A 87 14.14 5.87 -1.27
CA ASN A 87 15.24 5.68 -0.31
C ASN A 87 16.14 4.46 -0.64
N ASN A 88 16.01 3.88 -1.83
CA ASN A 88 16.70 2.66 -2.28
C ASN A 88 16.45 1.40 -1.41
N ARG A 89 15.42 1.41 -0.54
CA ARG A 89 14.97 0.17 0.10
C ARG A 89 14.20 -0.66 -0.90
N ILE A 90 14.71 -1.86 -1.18
CA ILE A 90 14.17 -2.79 -2.17
C ILE A 90 13.48 -3.99 -1.52
N ASP A 91 12.91 -3.81 -0.32
CA ASP A 91 12.34 -4.91 0.47
C ASP A 91 11.18 -5.60 -0.26
N SER A 92 10.21 -4.85 -0.77
CA SER A 92 9.12 -5.41 -1.58
C SER A 92 9.64 -6.12 -2.84
N LEU A 93 10.70 -5.61 -3.49
CA LEU A 93 11.28 -6.22 -4.69
C LEU A 93 11.98 -7.54 -4.36
N LYS A 94 12.75 -7.60 -3.26
CA LYS A 94 13.37 -8.83 -2.78
C LYS A 94 12.32 -9.88 -2.41
N ASN A 95 11.25 -9.46 -1.75
CA ASN A 95 10.12 -10.32 -1.44
C ASN A 95 9.53 -10.94 -2.71
N ILE A 96 9.24 -10.12 -3.73
CA ILE A 96 8.68 -10.58 -5.01
C ILE A 96 9.58 -11.59 -5.73
N LEU A 97 10.91 -11.47 -5.61
CA LEU A 97 11.83 -12.45 -6.18
C LEU A 97 11.75 -13.83 -5.48
N GLY A 98 11.43 -13.86 -4.19
CA GLY A 98 11.28 -15.10 -3.42
C GLY A 98 9.86 -15.67 -3.46
N ASP A 99 8.85 -14.80 -3.41
CA ASP A 99 7.43 -15.14 -3.46
C ASP A 99 6.67 -14.07 -4.27
N PRO A 100 6.08 -14.43 -5.43
CA PRO A 100 5.48 -13.45 -6.31
C PRO A 100 4.13 -12.92 -5.79
N ARG A 101 3.58 -13.47 -4.70
CA ARG A 101 2.25 -13.06 -4.19
C ARG A 101 2.28 -11.62 -3.68
N VAL A 102 1.37 -10.81 -4.19
CA VAL A 102 1.20 -9.42 -3.79
C VAL A 102 -0.26 -9.08 -3.56
N ALA A 103 -0.52 -8.06 -2.73
CA ALA A 103 -1.81 -7.41 -2.67
C ALA A 103 -1.65 -5.89 -2.75
N LEU A 104 -2.58 -5.24 -3.43
CA LEU A 104 -2.69 -3.79 -3.50
C LEU A 104 -4.00 -3.35 -2.84
N LEU A 105 -3.92 -2.34 -1.97
CA LEU A 105 -5.08 -1.65 -1.42
C LEU A 105 -5.10 -0.20 -1.94
N PHE A 106 -6.01 0.09 -2.86
CA PHE A 106 -6.20 1.40 -3.47
C PHE A 106 -7.12 2.29 -2.64
N LEU A 107 -6.71 3.55 -2.49
CA LEU A 107 -7.42 4.57 -1.72
C LEU A 107 -7.64 5.81 -2.59
N VAL A 108 -8.86 6.33 -2.54
CA VAL A 108 -9.23 7.62 -3.16
C VAL A 108 -9.57 8.59 -2.02
N PRO A 109 -8.80 9.68 -1.84
CA PRO A 109 -9.07 10.65 -0.78
C PRO A 109 -10.52 11.16 -0.82
N GLY A 110 -11.17 11.16 0.35
CA GLY A 110 -12.58 11.57 0.49
C GLY A 110 -13.60 10.47 0.18
N VAL A 111 -13.20 9.35 -0.42
CA VAL A 111 -14.08 8.18 -0.66
C VAL A 111 -13.90 7.18 0.47
N GLY A 112 -15.01 6.71 1.05
CA GLY A 112 -14.97 5.85 2.23
C GLY A 112 -14.60 4.39 1.93
N GLU A 113 -15.03 3.87 0.79
CA GLU A 113 -14.71 2.52 0.33
C GLU A 113 -13.23 2.43 -0.11
N THR A 114 -12.71 1.21 -0.18
CA THR A 114 -11.38 0.92 -0.74
C THR A 114 -11.49 -0.17 -1.80
N LEU A 115 -10.52 -0.27 -2.70
CA LEU A 115 -10.43 -1.38 -3.65
C LEU A 115 -9.20 -2.23 -3.37
N ARG A 116 -9.37 -3.55 -3.28
CA ARG A 116 -8.27 -4.49 -3.13
C ARG A 116 -8.09 -5.31 -4.40
N VAL A 117 -6.84 -5.49 -4.78
CA VAL A 117 -6.41 -6.42 -5.83
C VAL A 117 -5.40 -7.39 -5.21
N ASN A 118 -5.61 -8.69 -5.39
CA ASN A 118 -4.59 -9.70 -5.09
C ASN A 118 -4.08 -10.29 -6.41
N GLY A 119 -2.81 -10.66 -6.42
CA GLY A 119 -2.21 -11.18 -7.63
C GLY A 119 -0.78 -11.65 -7.47
N ARG A 120 -0.11 -11.80 -8.60
CA ARG A 120 1.28 -12.23 -8.70
C ARG A 120 2.11 -11.21 -9.48
N ALA A 121 3.18 -10.73 -8.89
CA ALA A 121 4.07 -9.76 -9.50
C ALA A 121 5.32 -10.42 -10.10
N ARG A 122 5.83 -9.83 -11.17
CA ARG A 122 7.20 -9.98 -11.64
C ARG A 122 7.81 -8.62 -11.90
N ILE A 123 9.14 -8.53 -11.84
CA ILE A 123 9.87 -7.30 -12.08
C ILE A 123 10.24 -7.22 -13.58
N SER A 124 9.94 -6.10 -14.22
CA SER A 124 10.34 -5.80 -15.60
C SER A 124 11.27 -4.59 -15.64
N VAL A 125 12.31 -4.69 -16.46
CA VAL A 125 13.22 -3.60 -16.83
C VAL A 125 13.20 -3.33 -18.34
N GLU A 126 12.11 -3.71 -19.00
CA GLU A 126 11.94 -3.52 -20.44
C GLU A 126 12.01 -2.03 -20.81
N PRO A 127 12.95 -1.60 -21.67
CA PRO A 127 13.18 -0.17 -21.93
C PRO A 127 11.94 0.59 -22.43
N ALA A 128 11.14 -0.04 -23.29
CA ALA A 128 9.91 0.57 -23.81
C ALA A 128 8.87 0.79 -22.69
N LEU A 129 8.79 -0.13 -21.73
CA LEU A 129 7.89 -0.02 -20.59
C LEU A 129 8.34 1.08 -19.61
N LEU A 130 9.65 1.14 -19.32
CA LEU A 130 10.21 2.20 -18.47
C LEU A 130 9.99 3.58 -19.09
N GLN A 131 10.23 3.73 -20.39
CA GLN A 131 10.01 4.99 -21.09
C GLN A 131 8.54 5.40 -21.11
N ARG A 132 7.63 4.45 -21.35
CA ARG A 132 6.19 4.71 -21.37
C ARG A 132 5.65 5.21 -20.03
N LEU A 133 6.23 4.75 -18.93
CA LEU A 133 5.81 5.09 -17.57
C LEU A 133 6.67 6.19 -16.93
N ALA A 134 7.46 6.93 -17.71
CA ALA A 134 8.26 8.03 -17.19
C ALA A 134 7.40 9.18 -16.64
N MET A 135 7.87 9.80 -15.55
CA MET A 135 7.27 11.00 -14.93
C MET A 135 8.29 12.12 -14.94
N ASP A 136 7.90 13.33 -15.38
CA ASP A 136 8.81 14.47 -15.53
C ASP A 136 10.09 14.14 -16.33
N GLY A 137 9.95 13.31 -17.36
CA GLY A 137 11.06 12.83 -18.20
C GLY A 137 11.96 11.78 -17.56
N LYS A 138 11.65 11.32 -16.33
CA LYS A 138 12.43 10.34 -15.58
C LYS A 138 11.74 8.96 -15.61
N PRO A 139 12.36 7.94 -16.23
CA PRO A 139 11.82 6.59 -16.19
C PRO A 139 11.92 5.98 -14.78
N PRO A 140 10.98 5.10 -14.38
CA PRO A 140 11.12 4.33 -13.15
C PRO A 140 12.31 3.37 -13.25
N ARG A 141 12.79 2.88 -12.09
CA ARG A 141 13.92 1.94 -12.03
C ARG A 141 13.56 0.56 -12.58
N CYS A 142 12.33 0.13 -12.31
CA CYS A 142 11.73 -1.08 -12.83
C CYS A 142 10.21 -0.93 -12.76
N VAL A 143 9.49 -1.91 -13.29
CA VAL A 143 8.02 -1.94 -13.25
C VAL A 143 7.58 -3.30 -12.72
N LEU A 144 6.72 -3.28 -11.72
CA LEU A 144 6.02 -4.48 -11.26
C LEU A 144 4.88 -4.76 -12.24
N VAL A 145 4.99 -5.87 -12.96
CA VAL A 145 3.93 -6.41 -13.80
C VAL A 145 3.13 -7.40 -12.96
N ILE A 146 1.90 -7.03 -12.63
CA ILE A 146 1.06 -7.74 -11.67
C ILE A 146 -0.07 -8.41 -12.42
N HIS A 147 -0.07 -9.75 -12.42
CA HIS A 147 -1.20 -10.54 -12.86
C HIS A 147 -2.29 -10.56 -11.79
N VAL A 148 -3.50 -10.13 -12.13
CA VAL A 148 -4.64 -10.03 -11.23
C VAL A 148 -5.29 -11.39 -11.07
N GLU A 149 -5.39 -11.86 -9.81
CA GLU A 149 -6.09 -13.09 -9.44
C GLU A 149 -7.50 -12.79 -8.89
N THR A 150 -7.63 -11.72 -8.10
CA THR A 150 -8.93 -11.29 -7.54
C THR A 150 -8.97 -9.77 -7.36
N VAL A 151 -10.13 -9.16 -7.56
CA VAL A 151 -10.40 -7.75 -7.29
C VAL A 151 -11.77 -7.57 -6.65
N PHE A 152 -11.85 -6.72 -5.64
CA PHE A 152 -13.10 -6.39 -4.95
C PHE A 152 -12.98 -5.15 -4.09
N PHE A 153 -14.11 -4.48 -3.85
CA PHE A 153 -14.15 -3.33 -2.93
C PHE A 153 -14.40 -3.76 -1.48
N GLN A 154 -13.94 -2.95 -0.52
CA GLN A 154 -14.29 -3.06 0.89
C GLN A 154 -15.18 -1.88 1.30
N CYS A 155 -16.10 -2.13 2.25
CA CYS A 155 -17.07 -1.13 2.69
C CYS A 155 -16.41 0.00 3.51
N ALA A 156 -17.03 1.18 3.51
CA ALA A 156 -16.52 2.37 4.19
C ALA A 156 -16.48 2.35 5.73
N ARG A 157 -16.81 1.23 6.39
CA ARG A 157 -16.95 1.18 7.86
C ARG A 157 -15.67 1.57 8.58
N ALA A 158 -14.51 1.08 8.13
CA ALA A 158 -13.22 1.41 8.73
C ALA A 158 -12.94 2.91 8.63
N MET A 159 -13.07 3.48 7.41
CA MET A 159 -12.84 4.90 7.15
C MET A 159 -13.80 5.82 7.89
N LYS A 160 -15.09 5.45 7.96
CA LYS A 160 -16.11 6.23 8.69
C LYS A 160 -15.88 6.21 10.20
N ARG A 161 -15.54 5.05 10.77
CA ARG A 161 -15.28 4.93 12.22
C ARG A 161 -14.03 5.70 12.64
N SER A 162 -12.99 5.67 11.82
CA SER A 162 -11.75 6.40 12.08
C SER A 162 -11.82 7.88 11.72
N LYS A 163 -12.85 8.30 10.97
CA LYS A 163 -12.96 9.64 10.40
C LYS A 163 -11.74 10.01 9.55
N LEU A 164 -11.16 9.04 8.83
CA LEU A 164 -9.85 9.19 8.19
C LEU A 164 -9.76 10.41 7.27
N TRP A 165 -10.86 10.73 6.59
CA TRP A 165 -10.94 11.85 5.63
C TRP A 165 -11.55 13.13 6.20
N GLU A 166 -11.98 13.15 7.47
CA GLU A 166 -12.52 14.35 8.10
C GLU A 166 -11.37 15.23 8.60
N ALA A 167 -10.84 16.08 7.72
CA ALA A 167 -9.82 17.06 8.09
C ALA A 167 -10.48 18.36 8.60
N GLN A 168 -10.43 18.61 9.91
CA GLN A 168 -10.48 19.97 10.43
C GLN A 168 -9.04 20.46 10.61
N ALA A 169 -8.69 21.64 10.09
CA ALA A 169 -7.31 22.18 10.17
C ALA A 169 -6.73 22.13 11.60
N GLN A 170 -7.57 22.34 12.62
CA GLN A 170 -7.19 22.23 14.03
C GLN A 170 -6.92 20.77 14.46
N ALA A 171 -7.70 19.81 13.98
CA ALA A 171 -7.47 18.38 14.24
C ALA A 171 -6.19 17.90 13.56
N GLN A 172 -5.85 18.40 12.38
CA GLN A 172 -4.60 18.10 11.68
C GLN A 172 -3.38 18.62 12.47
N ALA A 173 -3.41 19.87 12.91
CA ALA A 173 -2.33 20.44 13.74
C ALA A 173 -2.16 19.66 15.06
N GLN A 174 -3.26 19.28 15.71
CA GLN A 174 -3.22 18.46 16.92
C GLN A 174 -2.67 17.05 16.66
N ALA A 175 -3.02 16.42 15.53
CA ALA A 175 -2.48 15.11 15.17
C ALA A 175 -0.97 15.19 14.92
N GLN A 176 -0.51 16.20 14.18
CA GLN A 176 0.92 16.44 13.93
C GLN A 176 1.70 16.65 15.24
N ALA A 177 1.13 17.36 16.21
CA ALA A 177 1.75 17.56 17.52
C ALA A 177 1.79 16.29 18.40
N ARG A 178 1.05 15.22 18.05
CA ARG A 178 0.96 13.98 18.83
C ARG A 178 1.81 12.83 18.30
N VAL A 179 2.27 12.92 17.05
CA VAL A 179 3.11 11.89 16.42
C VAL A 179 4.55 12.36 16.37
N PRO A 180 5.54 11.47 16.53
CA PRO A 180 6.93 11.85 16.40
C PRO A 180 7.24 12.23 14.94
N THR A 181 8.16 13.18 14.77
CA THR A 181 8.70 13.50 13.43
C THR A 181 9.61 12.37 12.93
N ALA A 182 9.96 12.41 11.63
CA ALA A 182 10.90 11.45 11.07
C ALA A 182 12.28 11.56 11.74
N GLY A 183 12.74 12.79 12.01
CA GLY A 183 13.96 13.07 12.72
C GLY A 183 13.95 12.59 14.16
N GLU A 184 12.88 12.82 14.91
CA GLU A 184 12.72 12.32 16.29
C GLU A 184 12.81 10.79 16.34
N MET A 185 12.14 10.10 15.41
CA MET A 185 12.23 8.64 15.30
C MET A 185 13.66 8.19 14.97
N LEU A 186 14.33 8.84 14.02
CA LEU A 186 15.69 8.49 13.63
C LEU A 186 16.71 8.72 14.75
N ALA A 187 16.66 9.87 15.42
CA ALA A 187 17.52 10.19 16.55
C ALA A 187 17.34 9.14 17.65
N THR A 188 16.10 8.88 18.06
CA THR A 188 15.79 7.88 19.09
C THR A 188 16.29 6.48 18.72
N LEU A 189 15.97 5.99 17.52
CA LEU A 189 16.32 4.63 17.08
C LEU A 189 17.82 4.44 16.83
N THR A 190 18.56 5.53 16.63
CA THR A 190 20.02 5.50 16.44
C THR A 190 20.80 5.91 17.67
N ASN A 191 20.15 6.12 18.83
CA ASN A 191 20.74 6.69 20.04
C ASN A 191 21.51 7.98 19.72
N ASP A 192 20.85 8.92 19.04
CA ASP A 192 21.38 10.21 18.57
C ASP A 192 22.54 10.11 17.56
N GLY A 193 22.74 8.93 16.95
CA GLY A 193 23.68 8.75 15.83
C GLY A 193 23.29 9.51 14.56
N ILE A 194 22.00 9.86 14.41
CA ILE A 194 21.49 10.77 13.39
C ILE A 194 20.90 12.00 14.08
N ASP A 195 21.33 13.19 13.68
CA ASP A 195 20.73 14.44 14.14
C ASP A 195 19.31 14.59 13.57
N GLY A 196 18.32 14.28 14.40
CA GLY A 196 16.91 14.35 14.04
C GLY A 196 16.44 15.77 13.67
N LYS A 197 16.94 16.80 14.37
CA LYS A 197 16.53 18.19 14.10
C LYS A 197 17.06 18.66 12.76
N ALA A 198 18.35 18.41 12.49
CA ALA A 198 18.94 18.71 11.19
C ALA A 198 18.24 17.93 10.07
N TYR A 199 17.88 16.67 10.32
CA TYR A 199 17.15 15.84 9.38
C TYR A 199 15.77 16.43 9.02
N ASP A 200 14.96 16.81 10.00
CA ASP A 200 13.63 17.37 9.77
C ASP A 200 13.68 18.73 9.08
N LEU A 201 14.66 19.59 9.42
CA LEU A 201 14.85 20.88 8.75
C LEU A 201 15.14 20.73 7.25
N ALA A 202 15.94 19.72 6.87
CA ALA A 202 16.30 19.46 5.47
C ALA A 202 15.24 18.67 4.69
N LEU A 203 14.31 18.01 5.38
CA LEU A 203 13.40 17.03 4.77
C LEU A 203 12.49 17.61 3.67
N PRO A 204 11.81 18.78 3.85
CA PRO A 204 10.91 19.30 2.83
C PRO A 204 11.61 19.65 1.52
N GLU A 205 12.80 20.26 1.59
CA GLU A 205 13.57 20.61 0.39
C GLU A 205 14.09 19.37 -0.32
N ARG A 206 14.61 18.39 0.44
CA ARG A 206 15.04 17.11 -0.13
C ARG A 206 13.89 16.41 -0.84
N GLN A 207 12.72 16.33 -0.21
CA GLN A 207 11.53 15.73 -0.83
C GLN A 207 11.13 16.42 -2.13
N ARG A 208 11.13 17.76 -2.17
CA ARG A 208 10.86 18.49 -3.42
C ARG A 208 11.86 18.16 -4.54
N ASN A 209 13.13 18.00 -4.19
CA ASN A 209 14.20 17.76 -5.17
C ASN A 209 14.32 16.30 -5.63
N THR A 210 13.82 15.34 -4.84
CA THR A 210 13.98 13.89 -5.09
C THR A 210 12.66 13.13 -5.25
N LEU A 211 11.55 13.83 -5.47
CA LEU A 211 10.23 13.18 -5.56
C LEU A 211 10.11 12.24 -6.76
N TYR A 212 10.75 12.60 -7.89
CA TYR A 212 10.81 11.84 -9.14
C TYR A 212 12.24 11.70 -9.64
#